data_AF-A0A357YBE4-F1
#
_entry.id   AF-A0A357YBE4-F1
#
_cell.length_a   1.000
_cell.length_b   1.000
_cell.length_c   1.000
_cell.angle_alpha   90.00
_cell.angle_beta   90.00
_cell.angle_gamma   90.00
#
_symmetry.space_group_name_H-M   'P 1'
#
loop_
_entity.id
_entity.type
_entity.pdbx_description
1 polymer ?
#
loop_
_entity_poly.entity_id
_entity_poly.type
_entity_poly.pdbx_seq_one_letter_code
_entity_poly.pdbx_strand_id
1 'polypeptide(L)'
;MDLEHLYRASLEKWGREAQFDQAVEECAELIAVLKHYRRDKADATAVIAELADVTLMVGQLTWMLGEDEVRAAVAEKSLKLESLLAR
;
A
#
# COMPACT_ATOMS: atom_id res chain seq x y z
N MET A 1 -10.68 -17.31 0.44
CA MET A 1 -11.42 -16.04 0.34
C MET A 1 -10.61 -15.17 -0.60
N ASP A 2 -11.21 -14.64 -1.65
CA ASP A 2 -10.50 -13.78 -2.61
C ASP A 2 -10.34 -12.36 -2.03
N LEU A 3 -9.30 -11.63 -2.44
CA LEU A 3 -9.05 -10.25 -2.01
C LEU A 3 -10.20 -9.33 -2.40
N GLU A 4 -10.82 -9.53 -3.57
CA GLU A 4 -11.98 -8.74 -3.98
C GLU A 4 -13.15 -8.85 -2.99
N HIS A 5 -13.38 -10.05 -2.46
CA HIS A 5 -14.43 -10.26 -1.46
C HIS A 5 -14.12 -9.51 -0.16
N LEU A 6 -12.86 -9.55 0.29
CA LEU A 6 -12.42 -8.79 1.46
C LEU A 6 -12.58 -7.29 1.23
N TYR A 7 -12.23 -6.81 0.03
CA TYR A 7 -12.29 -5.39 -0.30
C TYR A 7 -13.70 -4.83 -0.37
N ARG A 8 -14.61 -5.64 -0.89
CA ARG A 8 -16.04 -5.34 -0.88
C ARG A 8 -16.59 -5.32 0.54
N ALA A 9 -16.27 -6.35 1.34
CA ALA A 9 -16.78 -6.47 2.71
C ALA A 9 -16.27 -5.35 3.63
N SER A 10 -15.02 -4.92 3.48
CA SER A 10 -14.47 -3.79 4.25
C SER A 10 -15.18 -2.47 3.90
N LEU A 11 -15.39 -2.22 2.61
CA LEU A 11 -16.09 -1.04 2.12
C LEU A 11 -17.55 -1.00 2.58
N GLU A 12 -18.26 -2.13 2.52
CA GLU A 12 -19.65 -2.25 2.99
C GLU A 12 -19.76 -2.03 4.51
N LYS A 13 -18.78 -2.50 5.28
CA LYS A 13 -18.84 -2.45 6.74
C LYS A 13 -18.43 -1.10 7.33
N TRP A 14 -17.40 -0.46 6.78
CA TRP A 14 -16.79 0.74 7.37
C TRP A 14 -16.84 1.98 6.46
N GLY A 15 -17.18 1.80 5.19
CA GLY A 15 -17.29 2.90 4.23
C GLY A 15 -15.96 3.34 3.65
N ARG A 16 -16.07 4.21 2.63
CA ARG A 16 -14.97 4.66 1.77
C ARG A 16 -13.91 5.45 2.52
N GLU A 17 -14.32 6.43 3.33
CA GLU A 17 -13.39 7.32 4.05
C GLU A 17 -12.55 6.53 5.07
N ALA A 18 -13.15 5.55 5.76
CA ALA A 18 -12.43 4.67 6.67
C ALA A 18 -11.31 3.86 5.98
N GLN A 19 -11.47 3.51 4.69
CA GLN A 19 -10.40 2.80 3.95
C GLN A 19 -9.21 3.72 3.66
N PHE A 20 -9.45 5.01 3.41
CA PHE A 20 -8.38 5.99 3.25
C PHE A 20 -7.67 6.24 4.58
N ASP A 21 -8.43 6.40 5.67
CA ASP A 21 -7.87 6.58 7.01
C ASP A 21 -7.01 5.37 7.42
N GLN A 22 -7.50 4.15 7.17
CA GLN A 22 -6.72 2.93 7.43
C GLN A 22 -5.43 2.91 6.59
N ALA A 23 -5.48 3.25 5.30
CA ALA A 23 -4.28 3.29 4.47
C ALA A 23 -3.25 4.32 4.96
N VAL A 24 -3.71 5.45 5.52
CA VAL A 24 -2.85 6.45 6.17
C VAL A 24 -2.21 5.88 7.43
N GLU A 25 -2.97 5.15 8.25
CA GLU A 25 -2.48 4.48 9.47
C GLU A 25 -1.39 3.45 9.13
N GLU A 26 -1.62 2.53 8.20
CA GLU A 26 -0.63 1.53 7.78
C GLU A 26 0.65 2.18 7.23
N CYS A 27 0.51 3.27 6.47
CA CYS A 27 1.67 4.03 5.99
C CYS A 27 2.46 4.64 7.15
N ALA A 28 1.80 5.11 8.20
CA ALA A 28 2.46 5.66 9.38
C ALA A 28 3.18 4.58 10.20
N GLU A 29 2.59 3.39 10.31
CA GLU A 29 3.20 2.22 10.97
C GLU A 29 4.43 1.74 10.18
N LEU A 30 4.35 1.65 8.85
CA LEU A 30 5.50 1.36 8.00
C LEU A 30 6.62 2.40 8.17
N ILE A 31 6.29 3.70 8.22
CA ILE A 31 7.28 4.76 8.49
C ILE A 31 7.95 4.55 9.86
N ALA A 32 7.17 4.20 10.89
CA ALA A 32 7.68 3.99 12.23
C ALA A 32 8.63 2.78 12.29
N VAL A 33 8.23 1.63 11.73
CA VAL A 33 9.05 0.42 11.75
C VAL A 33 10.35 0.60 10.95
N LEU A 34 10.32 1.30 9.81
CA LEU A 34 11.53 1.58 9.02
C LEU A 34 12.52 2.45 9.82
N LYS A 35 12.03 3.41 10.61
CA LYS A 35 12.88 4.22 11.51
C LYS A 35 13.47 3.38 12.65
N HIS A 36 12.73 2.40 13.16
CA HIS A 36 13.22 1.46 14.17
C HIS A 36 14.24 0.49 13.59
N TYR A 37 13.98 -0.08 12.41
CA TYR A 37 14.87 -0.98 11.69
C TYR A 37 16.24 -0.32 11.41
N ARG A 38 16.25 0.93 10.95
CA ARG A 38 17.47 1.72 10.73
C ARG A 38 18.30 2.01 11.99
N ARG A 39 17.73 1.79 13.18
CA ARG A 39 18.38 1.99 14.48
C ARG A 39 18.64 0.66 15.20
N ASP A 40 18.54 -0.46 14.49
CA ASP A 40 18.65 -1.82 15.02
C ASP A 40 17.65 -2.10 16.16
N LYS A 41 16.46 -1.46 16.10
CA LYS A 41 15.36 -1.60 17.08
C LYS A 41 14.17 -2.40 16.55
N ALA A 42 14.25 -2.88 15.32
CA ALA A 42 13.29 -3.77 14.69
C ALA A 42 14.07 -4.69 13.74
N ASP A 43 13.51 -5.86 13.44
CA ASP A 43 14.08 -6.81 12.47
C ASP A 43 13.35 -6.74 11.13
N ALA A 44 13.82 -7.53 10.17
CA ALA A 44 13.20 -7.59 8.85
C ALA A 44 11.77 -8.15 8.90
N THR A 45 11.47 -9.02 9.87
CA THR A 45 10.13 -9.60 10.06
C THR A 45 9.11 -8.51 10.37
N ALA A 46 9.44 -7.58 11.27
CA ALA A 46 8.59 -6.45 11.58
C ALA A 46 8.35 -5.56 10.35
N VAL A 47 9.40 -5.29 9.56
CA VAL A 47 9.24 -4.51 8.32
C VAL A 47 8.36 -5.23 7.29
N ILE A 48 8.49 -6.55 7.16
CA ILE A 48 7.68 -7.36 6.25
C ILE A 48 6.20 -7.34 6.64
N ALA A 49 5.88 -7.34 7.94
CA ALA A 49 4.50 -7.23 8.43
C ALA A 49 3.86 -5.92 7.96
N GLU A 50 4.47 -4.77 8.29
CA GLU A 50 3.93 -3.46 7.89
C GLU A 50 3.89 -3.28 6.36
N LEU A 51 4.84 -3.88 5.63
CA LEU A 51 4.78 -3.92 4.16
C LEU A 51 3.58 -4.70 3.65
N ALA A 52 3.22 -5.82 4.29
CA ALA A 52 2.06 -6.62 3.92
C ALA A 52 0.77 -5.83 4.17
N ASP A 53 0.67 -5.12 5.30
CA ASP A 53 -0.50 -4.33 5.64
C ASP A 53 -0.69 -3.14 4.69
N VAL A 54 0.38 -2.38 4.41
CA VAL A 54 0.36 -1.35 3.36
C VAL A 54 0.03 -1.93 1.98
N THR A 55 0.55 -3.10 1.63
CA THR A 55 0.25 -3.74 0.34
C THR A 55 -1.23 -4.09 0.23
N LEU A 56 -1.83 -4.62 1.30
CA LEU A 56 -3.26 -4.91 1.36
C LEU A 56 -4.09 -3.65 1.17
N MET A 57 -3.74 -2.56 1.86
CA MET A 57 -4.46 -1.29 1.77
C MET A 57 -4.28 -0.60 0.41
N VAL A 58 -3.09 -0.68 -0.19
CA VAL A 58 -2.87 -0.21 -1.57
C VAL A 58 -3.74 -1.01 -2.55
N GLY A 59 -3.85 -2.33 -2.37
CA GLY A 59 -4.74 -3.17 -3.17
C GLY A 59 -6.21 -2.76 -3.03
N GLN A 60 -6.68 -2.56 -1.79
CA GLN A 60 -8.03 -2.04 -1.50
C GLN A 60 -8.31 -0.72 -2.23
N LEU A 61 -7.41 0.27 -2.08
CA LEU A 61 -7.58 1.58 -2.70
C LEU A 61 -7.50 1.51 -4.23
N THR A 62 -6.65 0.64 -4.77
CA THR A 62 -6.54 0.40 -6.21
C THR A 62 -7.85 -0.15 -6.77
N TRP A 63 -8.44 -1.14 -6.10
CA TRP A 63 -9.75 -1.67 -6.46
C TRP A 63 -10.86 -0.60 -6.36
N MET A 64 -10.84 0.23 -5.32
CA MET A 64 -11.82 1.31 -5.11
C MET A 64 -11.73 2.45 -6.13
N LEU A 65 -10.53 2.77 -6.62
CA LEU A 65 -10.28 3.91 -7.50
C LEU A 65 -10.27 3.51 -8.99
N GLY A 66 -10.14 2.22 -9.30
CA GLY A 66 -10.04 1.70 -10.66
C GLY A 66 -8.66 1.09 -10.92
N GLU A 67 -8.61 -0.23 -11.10
CA GLU A 67 -7.34 -0.95 -11.27
C GLU A 67 -6.61 -0.54 -12.56
N ASP A 68 -7.35 -0.30 -13.65
CA ASP A 68 -6.76 0.06 -14.94
C ASP A 68 -6.14 1.46 -14.90
N GLU A 69 -6.82 2.42 -14.27
CA GLU A 69 -6.32 3.78 -14.09
C GLU A 69 -5.06 3.82 -13.24
N VAL A 70 -5.03 3.08 -12.13
CA VAL A 70 -3.85 3.00 -11.27
C VAL A 70 -2.71 2.29 -11.98
N ARG A 71 -2.97 1.20 -12.70
CA ARG A 71 -1.96 0.45 -13.47
C ARG A 71 -1.33 1.32 -14.55
N ALA A 72 -2.14 2.10 -15.28
CA ALA A 72 -1.64 3.03 -16.28
C ALA A 72 -0.73 4.10 -15.65
N ALA A 73 -1.13 4.67 -14.50
CA ALA A 73 -0.32 5.65 -13.78
C ALA A 73 1.00 5.06 -13.26
N VAL A 74 1.01 3.81 -12.80
CA VAL A 74 2.25 3.10 -12.40
C VAL A 74 3.16 2.89 -13.61
N ALA A 75 2.63 2.45 -14.75
CA ALA A 75 3.41 2.23 -15.96
C ALA A 75 4.10 3.51 -16.45
N GLU A 76 3.40 4.64 -16.44
CA GLU A 76 3.97 5.96 -16.78
C GLU A 76 5.13 6.32 -15.84
N LYS A 77 4.96 6.14 -14.53
CA LYS A 77 6.00 6.42 -13.53
C LYS A 77 7.21 5.49 -13.70
N SER A 78 7.00 4.23 -14.02
CA SER A 78 8.08 3.26 -14.28
C SER A 78 8.90 3.64 -15.52
N LEU A 79 8.25 3.99 -16.63
CA LEU A 79 8.93 4.47 -17.83
C LEU A 79 9.78 5.72 -17.54
N LYS A 80 9.25 6.64 -16.73
CA LYS A 80 10.02 7.80 -16.27
C LYS A 80 11.25 7.38 -15.46
N LEU A 81 11.12 6.42 -14.55
CA LEU A 81 12.25 5.94 -13.75
C LEU A 81 13.31 5.23 -14.61
N GLU A 82 12.91 4.38 -15.56
CA GLU A 82 13.80 3.74 -16.53
C GLU A 82 14.61 4.79 -17.32
N SER A 83 13.94 5.86 -17.76
CA SER A 83 14.62 6.96 -18.47
C SER A 83 15.65 7.71 -17.62
N LEU A 84 15.47 7.76 -16.29
CA LEU A 84 16.41 8.39 -15.37
C LEU A 84 17.62 7.49 -15.09
N LEU A 85 17.42 6.17 -15.07
CA LEU A 85 18.49 5.19 -14.86
C LEU A 85 19.37 5.00 -16.10
N ALA A 86 18.87 5.31 -17.30
CA ALA A 86 19.61 5.23 -18.55
C ALA A 86 20.50 6.46 -18.84
N ARG A 87 20.52 7.46 -17.94
CA ARG A 87 21.36 8.66 -18.02
C ARG A 87 22.64 8.48 -17.23
#